data_AF-A0A0S4QPU4-F1
#
_entry.id   AF-A0A0S4QPU4-F1
#
_cell.length_a   1.000
_cell.length_b   1.000
_cell.length_c   1.000
_cell.angle_alpha   90.00
_cell.angle_beta   90.00
_cell.angle_gamma   90.00
#
_symmetry.space_group_name_H-M   'P 1'
#
loop_
_entity.id
_entity.type
_entity.pdbx_description
1 polymer ?
#
loop_
_entity_poly.entity_id
_entity_poly.type
_entity_poly.pdbx_seq_one_letter_code
_entity_poly.pdbx_strand_id
1 'polypeptide(L)'
;MPEHNWKFSAADVREREHWDEYQHAFSKMLSATSTRWAPWYVIPADRKWFARICAGAVLAHTLIDIDPRYPTVSAEERRALGAVARRLESEAPEGAPADPYAMSVASAETGHGKLKKAQKGKRVGKTEKAGTRRRFRSETERHERAQRG
;
A
#
# COMPACT_ATOMS: atom_id res chain seq x y z
N MET A 1 25.57 4.39 15.34
CA MET A 1 24.14 4.64 15.57
C MET A 1 23.75 4.07 16.94
N PRO A 2 23.89 4.84 18.03
CA PRO A 2 23.54 4.38 19.38
C PRO A 2 22.05 4.03 19.55
N GLU A 3 21.16 4.57 18.73
CA GLU A 3 19.71 4.47 18.89
C GLU A 3 19.11 3.06 18.73
N HIS A 4 19.89 2.09 18.22
CA HIS A 4 19.41 0.74 17.94
C HIS A 4 20.15 -0.35 18.72
N ASN A 5 21.19 0.00 19.47
CA ASN A 5 22.03 -0.95 20.18
C ASN A 5 21.27 -1.76 21.23
N TRP A 6 20.23 -1.17 21.84
CA TRP A 6 19.40 -1.83 22.84
C TRP A 6 18.61 -3.04 22.31
N LYS A 7 18.41 -3.15 20.98
CA LYS A 7 17.71 -4.28 20.34
C LYS A 7 18.66 -5.39 19.89
N PHE A 8 19.97 -5.14 19.90
CA PHE A 8 20.96 -6.09 19.39
C PHE A 8 21.28 -7.13 20.45
N SER A 9 21.24 -8.41 20.08
CA SER A 9 21.62 -9.51 20.95
C SER A 9 22.81 -10.26 20.38
N ALA A 10 23.79 -10.61 21.23
CA ALA A 10 24.87 -11.51 20.84
C ALA A 10 24.37 -12.93 20.50
N ALA A 11 23.16 -13.29 20.94
CA ALA A 11 22.53 -14.55 20.55
C ALA A 11 22.23 -14.59 19.04
N ASP A 12 21.80 -13.48 18.45
CA ASP A 12 21.46 -13.42 17.01
C ASP A 12 22.66 -13.77 16.11
N VAL A 13 23.88 -13.50 16.59
CA VAL A 13 25.12 -13.86 15.89
C VAL A 13 25.40 -15.36 15.97
N ARG A 14 25.19 -15.99 17.13
CA ARG A 14 25.35 -17.45 17.29
C ARG A 14 24.33 -18.21 16.44
N GLU A 15 23.09 -17.75 16.42
CA GLU A 15 22.05 -18.40 15.60
C GLU A 15 22.35 -18.32 14.10
N ARG A 16 23.14 -17.33 13.67
CA ARG A 16 23.54 -17.21 12.28
C ARG A 16 24.49 -18.32 11.83
N GLU A 17 25.20 -18.97 12.74
CA GLU A 17 26.05 -20.14 12.44
C GLU A 17 25.21 -21.35 11.99
N HIS A 18 23.95 -21.43 12.42
CA HIS A 18 23.01 -22.50 12.09
C HIS A 18 22.15 -22.22 10.85
N TRP A 19 22.57 -21.31 9.97
CA TRP A 19 21.77 -20.87 8.81
C TRP A 19 21.24 -22.02 7.96
N ASP A 20 22.07 -23.00 7.64
CA ASP A 20 21.68 -24.13 6.80
C ASP A 20 20.68 -25.05 7.48
N GLU A 21 20.78 -25.22 8.81
CA GLU A 21 19.83 -25.98 9.62
C GLU A 21 18.45 -25.30 9.64
N TYR A 22 18.41 -23.98 9.81
CA TYR A 22 17.17 -23.20 9.71
C TYR A 22 16.54 -23.34 8.32
N GLN A 23 17.33 -23.23 7.25
CA GLN A 23 16.83 -23.37 5.88
C GLN A 23 16.23 -24.76 5.64
N HIS A 24 16.86 -25.81 6.14
CA HIS A 24 16.33 -27.17 6.07
C HIS A 24 15.02 -27.32 6.86
N ALA A 25 14.99 -26.81 8.09
CA ALA A 25 13.80 -26.86 8.94
C ALA A 25 12.61 -26.10 8.32
N PHE A 26 12.83 -24.88 7.81
CA PHE A 26 11.80 -24.10 7.12
C PHE A 26 11.30 -24.81 5.86
N SER A 27 12.20 -25.35 5.03
CA SER A 27 11.82 -26.10 3.83
C SER A 27 10.92 -27.30 4.16
N LYS A 28 11.29 -28.07 5.20
CA LYS A 28 10.49 -29.20 5.68
C LYS A 28 9.12 -28.76 6.20
N MET A 29 9.08 -27.69 7.00
CA MET A 29 7.83 -27.12 7.53
C MET A 29 6.91 -26.64 6.41
N LEU A 30 7.43 -25.85 5.46
CA LEU A 30 6.65 -25.31 4.34
C LEU A 30 6.07 -26.43 3.49
N SER A 31 6.89 -27.44 3.17
CA SER A 31 6.47 -28.59 2.36
C SER A 31 5.40 -29.44 3.05
N ALA A 32 5.47 -29.58 4.38
CA ALA A 32 4.56 -30.42 5.15
C ALA A 32 3.24 -29.73 5.54
N THR A 33 3.23 -28.40 5.65
CA THR A 33 2.11 -27.65 6.26
C THR A 33 1.43 -26.66 5.32
N SER A 34 1.97 -26.39 4.13
CA SER A 34 1.29 -25.55 3.14
C SER A 34 0.17 -26.33 2.47
N THR A 35 -1.07 -25.98 2.78
CA THR A 35 -2.26 -26.64 2.23
C THR A 35 -3.08 -25.68 1.37
N ARG A 36 -4.05 -26.21 0.61
CA ARG A 36 -4.92 -25.38 -0.23
C ARG A 36 -5.74 -24.36 0.57
N TRP A 37 -6.18 -24.71 1.78
CA TRP A 37 -7.01 -23.85 2.63
C TRP A 37 -6.19 -22.96 3.58
N ALA A 38 -4.92 -23.33 3.84
CA ALA A 38 -3.96 -22.53 4.59
C ALA A 38 -2.58 -22.54 3.87
N PRO A 39 -2.43 -21.75 2.79
CA PRO A 39 -1.19 -21.70 2.03
C PRO A 39 -0.12 -20.86 2.73
N TRP A 40 1.14 -21.31 2.65
CA TRP A 40 2.30 -20.48 2.98
C TRP A 40 2.81 -19.72 1.75
N TYR A 41 3.27 -18.49 1.95
CA TYR A 41 3.86 -17.65 0.90
C TYR A 41 5.31 -17.28 1.27
N VAL A 42 6.25 -17.57 0.38
CA VAL A 42 7.67 -17.17 0.53
C VAL A 42 7.86 -15.82 -0.16
N ILE A 43 8.14 -14.77 0.63
CA ILE A 43 8.26 -13.38 0.14
C ILE A 43 9.73 -12.92 0.22
N PRO A 44 10.32 -12.42 -0.89
CA PRO A 44 11.64 -11.81 -0.86
C PRO A 44 11.70 -10.59 0.07
N ALA A 45 12.53 -10.63 1.11
CA ALA A 45 12.53 -9.66 2.20
C ALA A 45 13.71 -8.66 2.21
N ASP A 46 14.69 -8.80 1.31
CA ASP A 46 15.87 -7.93 1.24
C ASP A 46 15.51 -6.45 1.08
N ARG A 47 14.42 -6.16 0.36
CA ARG A 47 13.87 -4.81 0.20
C ARG A 47 12.57 -4.67 0.97
N LYS A 48 12.61 -3.97 2.11
CA LYS A 48 11.47 -3.78 3.01
C LYS A 48 10.20 -3.26 2.32
N TRP A 49 10.33 -2.34 1.36
CA TRP A 49 9.16 -1.79 0.65
C TRP A 49 8.49 -2.86 -0.23
N PHE A 50 9.28 -3.73 -0.86
CA PHE A 50 8.78 -4.77 -1.75
C PHE A 50 8.05 -5.85 -0.95
N ALA A 51 8.65 -6.30 0.15
CA ALA A 51 8.03 -7.27 1.05
C ALA A 51 6.67 -6.79 1.56
N ARG A 52 6.54 -5.50 1.91
CA ARG A 52 5.27 -4.90 2.35
C ARG A 52 4.21 -4.90 1.26
N ILE A 53 4.59 -4.61 0.01
CA ILE A 53 3.66 -4.67 -1.13
C ILE A 53 3.19 -6.11 -1.37
N CYS A 54 4.10 -7.08 -1.37
CA CYS A 54 3.73 -8.49 -1.55
C CYS A 54 2.80 -9.00 -0.44
N ALA A 55 3.13 -8.73 0.83
CA ALA A 55 2.28 -9.13 1.95
C ALA A 55 0.91 -8.45 1.89
N GLY A 56 0.87 -7.15 1.57
CA GLY A 56 -0.38 -6.41 1.38
C GLY A 56 -1.24 -6.97 0.24
N ALA A 57 -0.62 -7.34 -0.87
CA ALA A 57 -1.31 -7.95 -2.00
C ALA A 57 -1.95 -9.29 -1.64
N VAL A 58 -1.21 -10.18 -0.95
CA VAL A 58 -1.75 -11.47 -0.47
C VAL A 58 -2.98 -11.26 0.41
N LEU A 59 -2.88 -10.34 1.38
CA LEU A 59 -4.00 -10.03 2.28
C LEU A 59 -5.19 -9.43 1.53
N ALA A 60 -4.94 -8.48 0.63
CA ALA A 60 -5.99 -7.83 -0.15
C ALA A 60 -6.73 -8.83 -1.04
N HIS A 61 -6.02 -9.69 -1.78
CA HIS A 61 -6.63 -10.74 -2.59
C HIS A 61 -7.45 -11.71 -1.72
N THR A 62 -6.91 -12.14 -0.59
CA THR A 62 -7.63 -13.03 0.34
C THR A 62 -8.92 -12.39 0.85
N LEU A 63 -8.89 -11.09 1.20
CA LEU A 63 -10.08 -10.37 1.64
C LEU A 63 -11.09 -10.14 0.51
N ILE A 64 -10.63 -9.88 -0.70
CA ILE A 64 -11.51 -9.75 -1.88
C ILE A 64 -12.24 -11.08 -2.13
N ASP A 65 -11.53 -12.20 -2.04
CA ASP A 65 -12.10 -13.54 -2.26
C ASP A 65 -13.14 -13.91 -1.19
N ILE A 66 -12.97 -13.45 0.06
CA ILE A 66 -13.95 -13.63 1.14
C ILE A 66 -15.22 -12.77 0.91
N ASP A 67 -15.12 -11.70 0.13
CA ASP A 67 -16.17 -10.70 -0.15
C ASP A 67 -16.92 -10.22 1.12
N PRO A 68 -16.22 -9.64 2.11
CA PRO A 68 -16.86 -9.11 3.30
C PRO A 68 -17.77 -7.94 2.91
N ARG A 69 -19.07 -8.10 3.14
CA ARG A 69 -20.08 -7.07 2.90
C ARG A 69 -20.39 -6.33 4.19
N TYR A 70 -20.58 -5.01 4.08
CA TYR A 70 -21.23 -4.26 5.14
C TYR A 70 -22.66 -4.79 5.36
N PRO A 71 -23.14 -4.83 6.61
CA PRO A 71 -24.52 -5.20 6.88
C PRO A 71 -25.47 -4.21 6.20
N THR A 72 -26.58 -4.73 5.70
CA THR A 72 -27.61 -3.89 5.09
C THR A 72 -28.45 -3.25 6.18
N VAL A 73 -28.50 -1.92 6.20
CA VAL A 73 -29.42 -1.17 7.09
C VAL A 73 -30.78 -1.06 6.42
N SER A 74 -31.81 -1.60 7.06
CA SER A 74 -33.21 -1.55 6.60
C SER A 74 -33.74 -0.11 6.59
N ALA A 75 -34.86 0.11 5.89
CA ALA A 75 -35.49 1.42 5.84
C ALA A 75 -35.96 1.90 7.22
N GLU A 76 -36.39 0.97 8.08
CA GLU A 76 -36.79 1.26 9.46
C GLU A 76 -35.60 1.70 10.31
N GLU A 77 -34.52 0.92 10.29
CA GLU A 77 -33.29 1.26 11.02
C GLU A 77 -32.71 2.60 10.55
N ARG A 78 -32.75 2.89 9.24
CA ARG A 78 -32.34 4.22 8.73
C ARG A 78 -33.20 5.35 9.27
N ARG A 79 -34.51 5.16 9.38
CA ARG A 79 -35.42 6.15 9.98
C ARG A 79 -35.13 6.33 11.47
N ALA A 80 -34.89 5.25 12.19
CA ALA A 80 -34.55 5.28 13.60
C ALA A 80 -33.22 6.02 13.83
N LEU A 81 -32.18 5.69 13.06
CA LEU A 81 -30.89 6.40 13.11
C LEU A 81 -31.05 7.89 12.81
N GLY A 82 -31.87 8.26 11.82
CA GLY A 82 -32.15 9.65 11.51
C GLY A 82 -32.92 10.39 12.62
N ALA A 83 -33.81 9.71 13.34
CA ALA A 83 -34.50 10.28 14.49
C ALA A 83 -33.55 10.52 15.66
N VAL A 84 -32.64 9.58 15.91
CA VAL A 84 -31.57 9.73 16.91
C VAL A 84 -30.63 10.88 16.53
N ALA A 85 -30.21 10.97 15.27
CA ALA A 85 -29.34 12.04 14.78
C ALA A 85 -29.94 13.43 15.06
N ARG A 86 -31.21 13.66 14.69
CA ARG A 86 -31.89 14.95 14.95
C ARG A 86 -32.00 15.30 16.43
N ARG A 87 -32.22 14.29 17.28
CA ARG A 87 -32.24 14.49 18.73
C ARG A 87 -30.88 14.96 19.23
N LEU A 88 -29.80 14.29 18.83
CA LEU A 88 -28.44 14.65 19.23
C LEU A 88 -28.05 16.05 18.74
N GLU A 89 -28.47 16.43 17.53
CA GLU A 89 -28.28 17.78 17.00
C GLU A 89 -29.00 18.84 17.84
N SER A 90 -30.18 18.54 18.39
CA SER A 90 -30.93 19.48 19.26
C SER A 90 -30.33 19.63 20.66
N GLU A 91 -29.55 18.65 21.11
CA GLU A 91 -28.81 18.69 22.38
C GLU A 91 -27.44 19.39 22.23
N ALA A 92 -27.04 19.76 21.00
CA ALA A 92 -25.77 20.39 20.74
C ALA A 92 -25.72 21.81 21.35
N PRO A 93 -24.59 22.20 21.98
CA PRO A 93 -24.45 23.54 22.53
C PRO A 93 -24.46 24.61 21.43
N GLU A 94 -25.01 25.77 21.74
CA GLU A 94 -25.15 26.88 20.80
C GLU A 94 -23.78 27.31 20.25
N GLY A 95 -23.65 27.34 18.92
CA GLY A 95 -22.39 27.64 18.22
C GLY A 95 -21.48 26.43 17.96
N ALA A 96 -21.88 25.21 18.36
CA ALA A 96 -21.17 24.01 17.94
C ALA A 96 -21.35 23.74 16.43
N PRO A 97 -20.29 23.35 15.72
CA PRO A 97 -20.39 22.99 14.30
C PRO A 97 -21.21 21.71 14.12
N ALA A 98 -22.00 21.64 13.05
CA ALA A 98 -22.83 20.48 12.73
C ALA A 98 -22.01 19.19 12.55
N ASP A 99 -20.76 19.31 12.05
CA ASP A 99 -19.78 18.23 12.05
C ASP A 99 -18.38 18.80 12.39
N PRO A 100 -17.92 18.67 13.64
CA PRO A 100 -16.60 19.14 14.06
C PRO A 100 -15.46 18.41 13.34
N TYR A 101 -15.69 17.19 12.85
CA TYR A 101 -14.68 16.41 12.14
C TYR A 101 -14.55 16.86 10.69
N ALA A 102 -15.66 17.14 9.99
CA ALA A 102 -15.66 17.70 8.63
C ALA A 102 -14.91 19.04 8.55
N MET A 103 -15.04 19.91 9.56
CA MET A 103 -14.28 21.15 9.63
C MET A 103 -12.76 20.93 9.75
N SER A 104 -12.35 19.89 10.49
CA SER A 104 -10.93 19.57 10.67
C SER A 104 -10.27 19.06 9.39
N VAL A 105 -10.98 18.25 8.59
CA VAL A 105 -10.49 17.80 7.28
C VAL A 105 -10.47 18.92 6.25
N ALA A 106 -11.50 19.78 6.18
CA ALA A 106 -11.51 20.93 5.28
C ALA A 106 -10.40 21.95 5.60
N SER A 107 -10.10 22.16 6.89
CA SER A 107 -9.00 23.03 7.33
C SER A 107 -7.62 22.40 7.01
N ALA A 108 -7.50 21.07 7.07
CA ALA A 108 -6.27 20.36 6.73
C ALA A 108 -5.99 20.38 5.21
N GLU A 109 -7.01 20.26 4.36
CA GLU A 109 -6.89 20.33 2.90
C GLU A 109 -6.49 21.73 2.40
N THR A 110 -6.98 22.78 3.05
CA THR A 110 -6.66 24.18 2.71
C THR A 110 -5.21 24.57 3.06
N GLY A 111 -4.53 23.80 3.92
CA GLY A 111 -3.16 24.06 4.37
C GLY A 111 -2.03 23.63 3.41
N HIS A 112 -2.32 22.86 2.35
CA HIS A 112 -1.29 22.30 1.45
C HIS A 112 -1.13 23.08 0.14
N GLY A 113 -1.00 24.40 0.21
CA GLY A 113 -0.88 25.24 -1.00
C GLY A 113 -0.22 26.58 -0.79
N LYS A 114 1.12 26.62 -0.69
CA LYS A 114 1.98 27.76 -1.10
C LYS A 114 3.48 27.39 -1.02
N LEU A 115 3.97 26.55 -1.94
CA LEU A 115 5.39 26.59 -2.33
C LEU A 115 5.53 27.63 -3.44
N LYS A 116 6.09 28.80 -3.09
CA LYS A 116 6.34 29.91 -4.01
C LYS A 116 7.24 29.46 -5.17
N LYS A 117 6.72 29.45 -6.39
CA LYS A 117 7.53 29.52 -7.62
C LYS A 117 7.75 31.00 -7.97
N ALA A 118 8.98 31.50 -7.83
CA ALA A 118 9.59 32.47 -8.75
C ALA A 118 10.97 32.95 -8.24
N GLN A 119 12.04 32.59 -8.95
CA GLN A 119 12.92 33.61 -9.54
C GLN A 119 13.67 33.02 -10.73
N LYS A 120 13.38 33.56 -11.91
CA LYS A 120 13.96 33.19 -13.21
C LYS A 120 15.15 34.12 -13.45
N GLY A 121 16.36 33.62 -13.18
CA GLY A 121 17.64 34.26 -13.52
C GLY A 121 18.24 33.62 -14.77
N LYS A 122 18.19 34.38 -15.87
CA LYS A 122 18.67 34.10 -17.22
C LYS A 122 20.16 33.72 -17.24
N ARG A 123 20.55 32.57 -17.82
CA ARG A 123 21.86 32.41 -18.49
C ARG A 123 21.83 31.30 -19.55
N VAL A 124 22.36 31.71 -20.70
CA VAL A 124 22.47 31.03 -22.00
C VAL A 124 23.48 29.90 -21.92
N GLY A 125 23.21 28.79 -22.61
CA GLY A 125 24.13 27.66 -22.77
C GLY A 125 23.64 26.68 -23.81
N LYS A 126 24.06 26.90 -25.05
CA LYS A 126 23.79 26.14 -26.27
C LYS A 126 24.57 24.81 -26.24
N THR A 127 23.91 23.67 -26.45
CA THR A 127 24.51 22.50 -27.11
C THR A 127 23.42 21.57 -27.66
N GLU A 128 23.46 21.41 -28.97
CA GLU A 128 22.81 20.33 -29.72
C GLU A 128 23.40 18.97 -29.32
N LYS A 129 22.60 17.90 -29.35
CA LYS A 129 22.83 16.73 -30.20
C LYS A 129 21.68 15.72 -30.14
N ALA A 130 21.09 15.54 -31.32
CA ALA A 130 20.56 14.33 -31.94
C ALA A 130 20.34 13.07 -31.08
N GLY A 131 19.14 12.49 -31.24
CA GLY A 131 19.07 11.07 -31.63
C GLY A 131 18.13 10.18 -30.83
N THR A 132 17.10 9.72 -31.53
CA THR A 132 16.45 8.39 -31.36
C THR A 132 15.25 8.31 -30.42
N ARG A 133 14.08 8.67 -30.97
CA ARG A 133 12.77 8.16 -30.56
C ARG A 133 12.72 6.65 -30.83
N ARG A 134 12.88 5.83 -29.79
CA ARG A 134 12.62 4.39 -29.82
C ARG A 134 11.11 4.19 -30.03
N ARG A 135 10.71 3.70 -31.21
CA ARG A 135 9.35 3.19 -31.44
C ARG A 135 9.16 1.93 -30.59
N PHE A 136 8.23 1.99 -29.65
CA PHE A 136 7.67 0.81 -28.99
C PHE A 136 6.86 0.06 -30.05
N ARG A 137 7.37 -1.10 -30.51
CA ARG A 137 6.64 -2.03 -31.37
C ARG A 137 6.25 -3.21 -30.48
N SER A 138 4.96 -3.48 -30.38
CA SER A 138 4.42 -4.61 -29.63
C SER A 138 4.95 -5.93 -30.20
N GLU A 139 5.27 -6.88 -29.31
CA GLU A 139 5.76 -8.22 -29.65
C GLU A 139 4.73 -9.10 -30.38
N THR A 140 3.50 -8.60 -30.59
CA THR A 140 2.42 -9.31 -31.26
C THR A 140 2.53 -9.34 -32.79
N GLU A 141 3.36 -8.51 -33.44
CA GLU A 141 3.45 -8.43 -34.91
C GLU A 141 4.62 -9.21 -35.54
N ARG A 142 5.48 -9.88 -34.73
CA ARG A 142 6.62 -10.66 -35.28
C ARG A 142 6.30 -12.13 -35.55
N HIS A 143 5.22 -12.66 -34.97
CA HIS A 143 4.88 -14.07 -35.14
C HIS A 143 4.06 -14.37 -36.40
N GLU A 144 3.46 -13.37 -37.05
CA GLU A 144 2.55 -13.59 -38.19
C GLU A 144 3.25 -13.53 -39.56
N ARG A 145 4.53 -13.18 -39.62
CA ARG A 145 5.30 -13.06 -40.88
C ARG A 145 6.32 -14.17 -41.12
N ALA A 146 6.30 -15.23 -40.32
CA ALA A 146 7.18 -16.40 -40.42
C ALA A 146 6.46 -17.70 -40.85
N GLN A 147 5.17 -17.62 -41.21
CA GLN A 147 4.38 -18.78 -41.70
C GLN A 147 3.78 -18.61 -43.09
N ARG A 148 4.19 -17.58 -43.85
CA ARG A 148 3.92 -17.47 -45.29
C ARG A 148 5.16 -16.89 -45.98
N GLY A 149 5.92 -17.76 -46.62
CA GLY A 149 7.15 -17.45 -47.34
C GLY A 149 8.00 -18.69 -47.45
#